data_AF-A0A4P7W1I3-F1
#
_entry.id   AF-A0A4P7W1I3-F1
#
_cell.length_a   1.000
_cell.length_b   1.000
_cell.length_c   1.000
_cell.angle_alpha   90.00
_cell.angle_beta   90.00
_cell.angle_gamma   90.00
#
_symmetry.space_group_name_H-M   'P 1'
#
loop_
_entity.id
_entity.type
_entity.pdbx_description
1 polymer ?
#
loop_
_entity_poly.entity_id
_entity_poly.type
_entity_poly.pdbx_seq_one_letter_code
_entity_poly.pdbx_strand_id
1 'polypeptide(L)'
;MEEFLKDKLGFWSHVPVTPEQTAMLKEDFERCILNQSGSDQKTLYKNFDEFTVKVFRVLDSFTGLGWTTNGHSGGLVPVYAVGVGAEKFASFNDNTDLPKIIMEIVNGK
;
A
#
# COMPACT_ATOMS: atom_id res chain seq x y z
N MET A 1 4.39 22.29 6.83
CA MET A 1 4.59 21.17 5.89
C MET A 1 5.92 20.47 6.12
N GLU A 2 7.06 21.13 5.87
CA GLU A 2 8.39 20.48 5.91
C GLU A 2 8.71 19.81 7.25
N GLU A 3 8.48 20.51 8.37
CA GLU A 3 8.71 19.96 9.71
C GLU A 3 7.93 18.66 9.95
N PHE A 4 6.66 18.64 9.51
CA PHE A 4 5.80 17.47 9.65
C PHE A 4 6.28 16.29 8.79
N LEU A 5 6.62 16.53 7.52
CA LEU A 5 7.11 15.47 6.63
C LEU A 5 8.50 14.97 7.06
N LYS A 6 9.34 15.86 7.62
CA LYS A 6 10.62 15.49 8.21
C LYS A 6 10.44 14.59 9.43
N ASP A 7 9.54 14.96 10.36
CA ASP A 7 9.27 14.18 11.57
C ASP A 7 8.63 12.82 11.27
N LYS A 8 7.64 12.77 10.36
CA LYS A 8 6.86 11.55 10.11
C LYS A 8 7.48 10.62 9.07
N LEU A 9 8.16 11.16 8.07
CA LEU A 9 8.64 10.39 6.91
C LEU A 9 10.16 10.51 6.72
N GLY A 10 10.86 11.29 7.54
CA GLY A 10 12.31 11.44 7.44
C GLY A 10 12.77 12.26 6.22
N PHE A 11 11.87 13.02 5.59
CA PHE A 11 12.21 13.85 4.43
C PHE A 11 13.31 14.86 4.77
N TRP A 12 14.20 15.12 3.80
CA TRP A 12 15.41 15.96 3.92
C TRP A 12 16.43 15.51 4.98
N SER A 13 16.23 14.33 5.61
CA SER A 13 17.15 13.77 6.59
C SER A 13 17.62 12.38 6.18
N HIS A 14 16.69 11.42 6.15
CA HIS A 14 16.95 10.02 5.81
C HIS A 14 16.43 9.69 4.41
N VAL A 15 15.37 10.39 4.00
CA VAL A 15 14.82 10.37 2.64
C VAL A 15 15.28 11.65 1.95
N PRO A 16 16.24 11.58 1.00
CA PRO A 16 16.66 12.74 0.24
C PRO A 16 15.50 13.22 -0.64
N VAL A 17 15.24 14.52 -0.59
CA VAL A 17 14.22 15.18 -1.41
C VAL A 17 14.93 16.28 -2.18
N THR A 18 14.83 16.26 -3.51
CA THR A 18 15.55 17.24 -4.34
C THR A 18 14.93 18.64 -4.21
N PRO A 19 15.64 19.70 -4.62
CA PRO A 19 15.07 21.04 -4.67
C PRO A 19 13.79 21.11 -5.53
N GLU A 20 13.75 20.39 -6.64
CA GLU A 20 12.60 20.32 -7.55
C GLU A 20 11.41 19.63 -6.88
N GLN A 21 11.64 18.49 -6.22
CA GLN A 21 10.61 17.79 -5.44
C GLN A 21 10.12 18.66 -4.28
N THR A 22 11.01 19.40 -3.63
CA THR A 22 10.67 20.32 -2.54
C THR A 22 9.77 21.46 -3.03
N ALA A 23 10.09 22.06 -4.18
CA ALA A 23 9.27 23.11 -4.79
C ALA A 23 7.88 22.59 -5.16
N MET A 24 7.81 21.42 -5.82
CA MET A 24 6.55 20.75 -6.17
C MET A 24 5.69 20.49 -4.92
N LEU A 25 6.26 19.91 -3.85
CA LEU A 25 5.51 19.62 -2.63
C LEU A 25 4.96 20.89 -1.96
N LYS A 26 5.70 22.01 -2.02
CA LYS A 26 5.21 23.30 -1.49
C LYS A 26 4.01 23.80 -2.29
N GLU A 27 4.13 23.83 -3.62
CA GLU A 27 3.05 24.26 -4.51
C GLU A 27 1.78 23.42 -4.29
N ASP A 28 1.94 22.10 -4.20
CA ASP A 28 0.82 21.20 -3.95
C ASP A 28 0.23 21.34 -2.56
N PHE A 29 1.03 21.59 -1.54
CA PHE A 29 0.52 21.86 -0.20
C PHE A 29 -0.33 23.15 -0.18
N GLU A 30 0.16 24.22 -0.80
CA GLU A 30 -0.59 25.48 -0.90
C GLU A 30 -1.91 25.29 -1.65
N ARG A 31 -1.86 24.61 -2.80
CA ARG A 31 -3.06 24.35 -3.62
C ARG A 31 -4.05 23.42 -2.93
N CYS A 32 -3.61 22.25 -2.47
CA CYS A 32 -4.49 21.19 -1.96
C CYS A 32 -4.96 21.44 -0.52
N ILE A 33 -4.07 21.92 0.36
CA ILE A 33 -4.37 22.02 1.79
C ILE A 33 -4.81 23.43 2.18
N LEU A 34 -4.11 24.47 1.74
CA LEU A 34 -4.46 25.85 2.11
C LEU A 34 -5.64 26.37 1.28
N ASN A 35 -5.60 26.18 -0.04
CA ASN A 35 -6.61 26.69 -0.95
C ASN A 35 -7.76 25.69 -1.21
N GLN A 36 -7.64 24.45 -0.72
CA GLN A 36 -8.65 23.39 -0.86
C GLN A 36 -9.12 23.16 -2.31
N SER A 37 -8.23 23.39 -3.28
CA SER A 37 -8.51 23.26 -4.71
C SER A 37 -7.85 22.04 -5.35
N GLY A 38 -7.41 21.10 -4.50
CA GLY A 38 -6.88 19.80 -4.91
C GLY A 38 -7.95 18.84 -5.41
N SER A 39 -7.52 17.83 -6.17
CA SER A 39 -8.39 16.72 -6.55
C SER A 39 -8.23 15.53 -5.58
N ASP A 40 -9.34 14.85 -5.29
CA ASP A 40 -9.30 13.62 -4.48
C ASP A 40 -9.19 12.40 -5.38
N GLN A 41 -8.23 11.53 -5.06
CA GLN A 41 -8.14 10.17 -5.58
C GLN A 41 -9.01 9.24 -4.72
N LYS A 42 -10.13 8.79 -5.27
CA LYS A 42 -11.06 7.88 -4.57
C LYS A 42 -10.77 6.42 -4.91
N THR A 43 -10.62 5.60 -3.88
CA THR A 43 -10.58 4.14 -3.96
C THR A 43 -11.85 3.56 -3.33
N LEU A 44 -12.05 2.24 -3.41
CA LEU A 44 -13.18 1.57 -2.75
C LEU A 44 -13.18 1.76 -1.22
N TYR A 45 -12.01 2.02 -0.63
CA TYR A 45 -11.82 1.99 0.83
C TYR A 45 -11.39 3.34 1.42
N LYS A 46 -10.97 4.30 0.58
CA LYS A 46 -10.42 5.58 1.05
C LYS A 46 -10.37 6.65 -0.03
N ASN A 47 -10.40 7.91 0.40
CA ASN A 47 -10.04 9.06 -0.42
C ASN A 47 -8.64 9.53 -0.01
N PHE A 48 -7.80 9.83 -0.99
CA PHE A 48 -6.49 10.43 -0.81
C PHE A 48 -6.46 11.76 -1.55
N ASP A 49 -6.09 12.83 -0.87
CA ASP A 49 -5.87 14.10 -1.56
C ASP A 49 -4.61 14.03 -2.43
N GLU A 50 -4.57 14.86 -3.47
CA GLU A 50 -3.48 14.89 -4.44
C GLU A 50 -2.10 15.16 -3.83
N PHE A 51 -2.02 15.98 -2.78
CA PHE A 51 -0.76 16.27 -2.09
C PHE A 51 -0.22 15.01 -1.40
N THR A 52 -1.07 14.29 -0.67
CA THR A 52 -0.71 13.01 -0.02
C THR A 52 -0.18 12.01 -1.05
N VAL A 53 -0.83 11.88 -2.22
CA VAL A 53 -0.36 10.98 -3.28
C VAL A 53 1.05 11.35 -3.75
N LYS A 54 1.34 12.64 -3.93
CA LYS A 54 2.66 13.10 -4.38
C LYS A 54 3.73 12.95 -3.31
N VAL A 55 3.40 13.14 -2.03
CA VAL A 55 4.31 12.82 -0.91
C VAL A 55 4.77 11.37 -0.99
N PHE A 56 3.85 10.42 -1.14
CA PHE A 56 4.23 9.00 -1.22
C PHE A 56 4.99 8.66 -2.50
N ARG A 57 4.68 9.29 -3.64
CA ARG A 57 5.49 9.11 -4.87
C ARG A 57 6.95 9.55 -4.71
N VAL A 58 7.19 10.65 -3.99
CA VAL A 58 8.56 11.09 -3.67
C VAL A 58 9.25 10.05 -2.79
N LEU A 59 8.55 9.52 -1.77
CA LEU A 59 9.10 8.48 -0.91
C LEU A 59 9.43 7.20 -1.69
N ASP A 60 8.50 6.71 -2.52
CA ASP A 60 8.67 5.51 -3.35
C ASP A 60 9.88 5.62 -4.30
N SER A 61 10.14 6.82 -4.84
CA SER A 61 11.28 7.07 -5.71
C SER A 61 12.64 6.83 -5.04
N PHE A 62 12.69 6.91 -3.71
CA PHE A 62 13.88 6.64 -2.92
C PHE A 62 13.95 5.20 -2.41
N THR A 63 12.81 4.60 -2.05
CA THR A 63 12.78 3.25 -1.45
C THR A 63 12.97 2.13 -2.46
N GLY A 64 12.89 2.42 -3.77
CA GLY A 64 12.88 1.40 -4.82
C GLY A 64 11.58 0.58 -4.85
N LEU A 65 10.53 1.05 -4.18
CA LEU A 65 9.21 0.43 -4.19
C LEU A 65 8.42 0.90 -5.41
N GLY A 66 7.70 -0.03 -6.03
CA GLY A 66 6.86 0.23 -7.19
C GLY A 66 5.42 -0.21 -6.94
N TRP A 67 4.47 0.62 -7.36
CA TRP A 67 3.04 0.36 -7.27
C TRP A 67 2.42 0.42 -8.66
N THR A 68 1.63 -0.60 -9.03
CA THR A 68 0.98 -0.67 -10.35
C THR A 68 -0.49 -0.24 -10.31
N THR A 69 -1.12 -0.27 -9.15
CA THR A 69 -2.53 0.09 -8.96
C THR A 69 -2.79 0.53 -7.51
N ASN A 70 -3.79 1.40 -7.33
CA ASN A 70 -4.35 1.75 -6.01
C ASN A 70 -5.54 0.83 -5.61
N GLY A 71 -5.79 -0.23 -6.38
CA GLY A 71 -6.79 -1.27 -6.12
C GLY A 71 -6.16 -2.63 -5.83
N HIS A 72 -6.94 -3.70 -6.01
CA HIS A 72 -6.44 -5.08 -5.86
C HIS A 72 -5.72 -5.55 -7.13
N SER A 73 -4.79 -6.48 -6.97
CA SER A 73 -4.17 -7.23 -8.06
C SER A 73 -4.62 -8.70 -8.03
N GLY A 74 -4.59 -9.36 -9.19
CA GLY A 74 -4.94 -10.78 -9.33
C GLY A 74 -3.77 -11.74 -9.10
N GLY A 75 -2.79 -11.35 -8.28
CA GLY A 75 -1.65 -12.20 -7.96
C GLY A 75 -2.04 -13.41 -7.12
N LEU A 76 -1.35 -14.53 -7.30
CA LEU A 76 -1.51 -15.71 -6.44
C LEU A 76 -1.08 -15.37 -5.01
N VAL A 77 -1.85 -15.80 -4.02
CA VAL A 77 -1.56 -15.59 -2.59
C VAL A 77 -1.04 -16.88 -1.94
N PRO A 78 -0.01 -16.81 -1.08
CA PRO A 78 0.50 -17.99 -0.40
C PRO A 78 -0.48 -18.48 0.67
N VAL A 79 -0.56 -19.81 0.83
CA VAL A 79 -1.27 -20.46 1.93
C VAL A 79 -0.25 -21.08 2.86
N TYR A 80 -0.33 -20.76 4.15
CA TYR A 80 0.53 -21.33 5.19
C TYR A 80 -0.34 -22.18 6.13
N ALA A 81 0.05 -23.43 6.34
CA ALA A 81 -0.64 -24.37 7.21
C ALA A 81 0.36 -25.10 8.12
N VAL A 82 -0.01 -25.30 9.39
CA VAL A 82 0.78 -26.01 10.40
C VAL A 82 -0.16 -26.84 11.26
N GLY A 83 0.26 -28.06 11.59
CA GLY A 83 -0.51 -29.00 12.42
C GLY A 83 -1.09 -30.16 11.62
N VAL A 84 -2.05 -30.86 12.22
CA VAL A 84 -2.69 -32.04 11.62
C VAL A 84 -3.38 -31.65 10.31
N GLY A 85 -3.07 -32.35 9.22
CA GLY A 85 -3.67 -32.13 7.90
C GLY A 85 -3.06 -30.96 7.11
N ALA A 86 -1.99 -30.33 7.60
CA ALA A 86 -1.33 -29.21 6.91
C ALA A 86 -0.83 -29.58 5.51
N GLU A 87 -0.41 -30.84 5.32
CA GLU A 87 0.02 -31.38 4.03
C GLU A 87 -1.07 -31.32 2.95
N LYS A 88 -2.35 -31.29 3.34
CA LYS A 88 -3.48 -31.20 2.41
C LYS A 88 -3.58 -29.83 1.71
N PHE A 89 -2.87 -28.81 2.20
CA PHE A 89 -2.85 -27.47 1.59
C PHE A 89 -1.66 -27.23 0.63
N ALA A 90 -0.75 -28.20 0.48
CA ALA A 90 0.51 -28.01 -0.24
C ALA A 90 0.37 -27.89 -1.77
N SER A 91 -0.73 -28.37 -2.34
CA SER A 91 -1.04 -28.27 -3.78
C SER A 91 -1.44 -26.85 -4.19
N PHE A 92 -1.43 -26.59 -5.50
CA PHE A 92 -2.07 -25.39 -6.04
C PHE A 92 -3.59 -25.50 -5.82
N ASN A 93 -4.17 -24.53 -5.11
CA ASN A 93 -5.57 -24.56 -4.72
C ASN A 93 -6.30 -23.31 -5.21
N ASP A 94 -7.57 -23.47 -5.56
CA ASP A 94 -8.49 -22.33 -5.62
C ASP A 94 -8.93 -21.96 -4.20
N ASN A 95 -9.28 -20.68 -3.97
CA ASN A 95 -9.71 -20.25 -2.64
C ASN A 95 -11.00 -20.93 -2.17
N THR A 96 -11.81 -21.47 -3.08
CA THR A 96 -13.02 -22.25 -2.75
C THR A 96 -12.71 -23.65 -2.23
N ASP A 97 -11.51 -24.17 -2.44
CA ASP A 97 -11.11 -25.50 -1.95
C ASP A 97 -10.60 -25.46 -0.51
N LEU A 98 -9.99 -24.35 -0.10
CA LEU A 98 -9.49 -24.16 1.26
C LEU A 98 -10.54 -24.48 2.35
N PRO A 99 -11.78 -23.96 2.31
CA PRO A 99 -12.80 -24.31 3.31
C PRO A 99 -13.21 -25.79 3.27
N LYS A 100 -13.14 -26.46 2.12
CA LYS A 100 -13.44 -27.89 2.00
C LYS A 100 -12.38 -28.73 2.71
N ILE A 101 -11.10 -28.41 2.48
CA ILE A 101 -9.95 -29.06 3.14
C ILE A 101 -10.02 -28.86 4.65
N ILE A 102 -10.30 -27.64 5.12
CA ILE A 102 -10.49 -27.35 6.55
C ILE A 102 -11.61 -28.23 7.13
N MET A 103 -12.74 -28.30 6.45
CA MET A 103 -13.88 -29.10 6.91
C MET A 103 -13.59 -30.60 6.92
N GLU A 104 -12.81 -31.10 5.97
CA GLU A 104 -12.36 -32.50 5.93
C GLU A 104 -11.51 -32.83 7.17
N ILE A 105 -10.53 -31.99 7.48
CA ILE A 105 -9.65 -32.14 8.65
C ILE A 105 -10.45 -32.10 9.96
N VAL A 106 -11.37 -31.13 10.10
CA VAL A 106 -12.21 -30.98 11.30
C VAL A 106 -13.08 -32.22 11.54
N ASN A 107 -13.58 -32.84 10.47
CA ASN A 107 -14.41 -34.03 10.56
C ASN A 107 -13.61 -35.34 10.71
N GLY A 108 -12.29 -35.27 10.80
CA GLY A 108 -11.41 -36.43 10.92
C GLY A 108 -11.45 -37.36 9.68
N LYS A 109 -11.74 -36.80 8.50
CA LYS A 109 -11.72 -37.51 7.22
C LYS A 109 -10.39 -37.31 6.50
#